data_AF-A0AAU1SQK8-F1
#
_entry.id   AF-A0AAU1SQK8-F1
#
_cell.length_a   1.000
_cell.length_b   1.000
_cell.length_c   1.000
_cell.angle_alpha   90.00
_cell.angle_beta   90.00
_cell.angle_gamma   90.00
#
_symmetry.space_group_name_H-M   'P 1'
#
loop_
_entity.id
_entity.type
_entity.pdbx_description
1 polymer ?
#
loop_
_entity_poly.entity_id
_entity_poly.type
_entity_poly.pdbx_seq_one_letter_code
_entity_poly.pdbx_strand_id
1 'polypeptide(L)'
;MPTAIAVTSPDLVLAAADRHTPSAAVLHSAEDRGGRTESYDLDRAIVEMHTLIEHHGYVIALCPASVPDLVVHRLHAVRSVLESDRIAILRPELPPLGLAVLVLQLRQLTMCDFSPGVLASAARLLAHYIYAGAVLGSVARLDRVPVSLTSHAKSWMPGAQFAVLATPQPELVRLAGPEPPRLSGPAFGTRMYYAAGQQPTDWITGTLAPAWQVQGAVETRLPAESGRWWATGKPGNPGKLAEFAAAIPDISVLYQLVSSVRREACHWCGLELIGDRCGFCAAPLADPPAPAAKPPGGRGSALAPATGLAAAAALAPVAGPARAALPPAARP
;
A
#
# COMPACT_ATOMS: atom_id res chain seq x y z
N MET A 1 -8.19 -9.80 -16.02
CA MET A 1 -9.55 -10.06 -15.49
C MET A 1 -10.02 -8.79 -14.81
N PRO A 2 -11.34 -8.51 -14.72
CA PRO A 2 -11.82 -7.44 -13.85
C PRO A 2 -11.38 -7.67 -12.39
N THR A 3 -11.42 -6.62 -11.58
CA THR A 3 -11.19 -6.67 -10.13
C THR A 3 -11.87 -5.46 -9.49
N ALA A 4 -12.68 -5.66 -8.46
CA ALA A 4 -13.28 -4.57 -7.69
C ALA A 4 -12.31 -4.10 -6.60
N ILE A 5 -12.13 -2.79 -6.49
CA ILE A 5 -11.56 -2.17 -5.28
C ILE A 5 -12.72 -1.87 -4.33
N ALA A 6 -12.67 -2.42 -3.12
CA ALA A 6 -13.71 -2.25 -2.11
C ALA A 6 -13.15 -1.55 -0.85
N VAL A 7 -14.01 -0.80 -0.15
CA VAL A 7 -13.66 -0.05 1.06
C VAL A 7 -14.73 -0.18 2.14
N THR A 8 -14.34 -0.06 3.40
CA THR A 8 -15.25 -0.17 4.57
C THR A 8 -16.01 1.12 4.89
N SER A 9 -15.80 2.22 4.15
CA SER A 9 -16.42 3.53 4.41
C SER A 9 -16.43 4.38 3.14
N PRO A 10 -17.49 5.17 2.86
CA PRO A 10 -17.61 5.96 1.63
C PRO A 10 -16.66 7.16 1.57
N ASP A 11 -16.11 7.63 2.69
CA ASP A 11 -15.13 8.73 2.73
C ASP A 11 -13.73 8.33 2.22
N LEU A 12 -13.47 7.02 2.08
CA LEU A 12 -12.26 6.49 1.42
C LEU A 12 -12.35 6.54 -0.12
N VAL A 13 -13.50 6.95 -0.69
CA VAL A 13 -13.73 7.01 -2.15
C VAL A 13 -13.48 8.43 -2.68
N LEU A 14 -12.21 8.75 -2.93
CA LEU A 14 -11.86 10.03 -3.58
C LEU A 14 -12.39 10.11 -5.02
N ALA A 15 -12.73 11.32 -5.47
CA ALA A 15 -13.10 11.56 -6.86
C ALA A 15 -11.89 11.33 -7.80
N ALA A 16 -12.12 10.64 -8.92
CA ALA A 16 -11.17 10.59 -10.02
C ALA A 16 -11.25 11.88 -10.83
N ALA A 17 -10.15 12.27 -11.49
CA ALA A 17 -10.13 13.44 -12.38
C ALA A 17 -10.69 13.13 -13.77
N ASP A 18 -10.68 11.86 -14.16
CA ASP A 18 -11.22 11.32 -15.40
C ASP A 18 -12.58 10.64 -15.21
N ARG A 19 -13.25 10.26 -16.31
CA ARG A 19 -14.57 9.61 -16.31
C ARG A 19 -14.53 8.09 -16.48
N HIS A 20 -13.34 7.48 -16.52
CA HIS A 20 -13.15 6.07 -16.87
C HIS A 20 -12.72 5.22 -15.69
N THR A 21 -12.02 5.79 -14.71
CA THR A 21 -11.68 5.16 -13.43
C THR A 21 -12.97 4.75 -12.69
N PRO A 22 -13.22 3.44 -12.47
CA PRO A 22 -14.43 2.97 -11.82
C PRO A 22 -14.53 3.47 -10.38
N SER A 23 -15.73 3.51 -9.79
CA SER A 23 -15.88 3.74 -8.34
C SER A 23 -15.29 2.57 -7.55
N ALA A 24 -14.83 2.83 -6.33
CA ALA A 24 -14.73 1.75 -5.35
C ALA A 24 -16.14 1.31 -4.92
N ALA A 25 -16.28 0.04 -4.58
CA ALA A 25 -17.47 -0.48 -3.90
C ALA A 25 -17.38 -0.14 -2.40
N VAL A 26 -18.46 0.38 -1.83
CA VAL A 26 -18.55 0.64 -0.39
C VAL A 26 -19.25 -0.56 0.26
N LEU A 27 -18.56 -1.22 1.19
CA LEU A 27 -19.10 -2.33 1.95
C LEU A 27 -19.96 -1.77 3.08
N HIS A 28 -21.22 -1.40 2.77
CA HIS A 28 -22.12 -0.71 3.70
C HIS A 28 -22.41 -1.50 4.98
N SER A 29 -22.37 -2.83 4.90
CA SER A 29 -22.35 -3.71 6.08
C SER A 29 -21.28 -3.31 7.12
N ALA A 30 -20.12 -2.80 6.69
CA ALA A 30 -19.00 -2.42 7.56
C ALA A 30 -19.10 -1.03 8.22
N GLU A 31 -20.15 -0.24 7.95
CA GLU A 31 -20.33 1.07 8.57
C GLU A 31 -20.81 0.95 10.03
N ASP A 32 -19.93 1.21 11.01
CA ASP A 32 -20.31 1.35 12.42
C ASP A 32 -21.10 2.66 12.65
N ARG A 33 -22.42 2.58 12.51
CA ARG A 33 -23.34 3.73 12.62
C ARG A 33 -23.64 4.12 14.08
N GLY A 34 -22.58 4.44 14.82
CA GLY A 34 -22.64 5.43 15.90
C GLY A 34 -23.41 5.01 17.15
N GLY A 35 -23.04 3.89 17.76
CA GLY A 35 -23.38 3.62 19.17
C GLY A 35 -24.80 3.09 19.43
N ARG A 36 -25.56 2.75 18.38
CA ARG A 36 -26.62 1.74 18.50
C ARG A 36 -26.05 0.38 18.14
N THR A 37 -26.47 -0.65 18.86
CA THR A 37 -26.21 -2.06 18.49
C THR A 37 -27.14 -2.50 17.35
N GLU A 38 -27.17 -1.72 16.28
CA GLU A 38 -27.73 -2.15 14.99
C GLU A 38 -26.68 -3.09 14.39
N SER A 39 -26.91 -4.40 14.56
CA SER A 39 -25.99 -5.45 14.16
C SER A 39 -25.60 -5.31 12.70
N TYR A 40 -24.29 -5.22 12.43
CA TYR A 40 -23.69 -5.57 11.13
C TYR A 40 -24.32 -6.89 10.69
N ASP A 41 -25.09 -6.81 9.61
CA ASP A 41 -25.79 -7.94 9.03
C ASP A 41 -24.78 -8.76 8.22
N LEU A 42 -24.45 -9.96 8.74
CA LEU A 42 -23.49 -10.86 8.12
C LEU A 42 -24.04 -11.45 6.81
N ASP A 43 -25.34 -11.74 6.75
CA ASP A 43 -25.99 -12.31 5.57
C ASP A 43 -25.98 -11.26 4.44
N ARG A 44 -26.28 -10.00 4.77
CA ARG A 44 -26.08 -8.86 3.87
C ARG A 44 -24.62 -8.71 3.43
N ALA A 45 -23.64 -8.84 4.33
CA ALA A 45 -22.22 -8.74 3.96
C ALA A 45 -21.77 -9.86 3.01
N ILE A 46 -22.30 -11.08 3.20
CA ILE A 46 -22.12 -12.22 2.31
C ILE A 46 -22.71 -11.91 0.93
N VAL A 47 -23.95 -11.39 0.87
CA VAL A 47 -24.60 -11.00 -0.39
C VAL A 47 -23.88 -9.84 -1.09
N GLU A 48 -23.47 -8.79 -0.37
CA GLU A 48 -22.68 -7.67 -0.90
C GLU A 48 -21.36 -8.17 -1.52
N MET A 49 -20.62 -9.03 -0.82
CA MET A 49 -19.34 -9.57 -1.31
C MET A 49 -19.51 -10.57 -2.46
N HIS A 50 -20.48 -11.49 -2.39
CA HIS A 50 -20.77 -12.43 -3.48
C HIS A 50 -21.17 -11.69 -4.76
N THR A 51 -22.02 -10.66 -4.65
CA THR A 51 -22.42 -9.80 -5.78
C THR A 51 -21.19 -9.19 -6.45
N LEU A 52 -20.22 -8.68 -5.69
CA LEU A 52 -18.97 -8.13 -6.24
C LEU A 52 -18.10 -9.19 -6.92
N ILE A 53 -18.05 -10.43 -6.40
CA ILE A 53 -17.30 -11.54 -7.00
C ILE A 53 -17.93 -11.97 -8.34
N GLU A 54 -19.26 -12.06 -8.44
CA GLU A 54 -19.89 -12.44 -9.71
C GLU A 54 -19.77 -11.36 -10.78
N HIS A 55 -19.83 -10.08 -10.41
CA HIS A 55 -19.70 -8.96 -11.37
C HIS A 55 -18.24 -8.65 -11.76
N HIS A 56 -17.28 -8.86 -10.87
CA HIS A 56 -15.88 -8.42 -11.07
C HIS A 56 -14.84 -9.54 -10.98
N GLY A 57 -15.24 -10.79 -10.72
CA GLY A 57 -14.35 -11.94 -10.57
C GLY A 57 -13.54 -11.95 -9.26
N TYR A 58 -12.88 -10.85 -8.93
CA TYR A 58 -12.00 -10.68 -7.76
C TYR A 58 -12.33 -9.38 -7.02
N VAL A 59 -12.10 -9.38 -5.70
CA VAL A 59 -12.30 -8.21 -4.84
C VAL A 59 -11.04 -7.95 -4.00
N ILE A 60 -10.61 -6.69 -3.95
CA ILE A 60 -9.55 -6.20 -3.06
C ILE A 60 -10.20 -5.24 -2.06
N ALA A 61 -10.46 -5.70 -0.85
CA ALA A 61 -11.04 -4.90 0.23
C ALA A 61 -9.93 -4.20 1.03
N LEU A 62 -9.87 -2.87 0.96
CA LEU A 62 -8.96 -2.03 1.74
C LEU A 62 -9.65 -1.55 3.02
N CYS A 63 -9.01 -1.83 4.15
CA CYS A 63 -9.50 -1.51 5.49
C CYS A 63 -8.51 -0.57 6.19
N PRO A 64 -8.96 0.55 6.79
CA PRO A 64 -8.11 1.38 7.64
C PRO A 64 -7.50 0.56 8.77
N ALA A 65 -6.21 0.73 9.06
CA ALA A 65 -5.58 0.06 10.20
C ALA A 65 -6.24 0.45 11.55
N SER A 66 -6.89 1.62 11.64
CA SER A 66 -7.69 2.06 12.79
C SER A 66 -9.04 1.36 12.97
N VAL A 67 -9.61 0.70 11.96
CA VAL A 67 -10.98 0.15 11.96
C VAL A 67 -11.16 -0.87 13.12
N PRO A 68 -12.37 -1.06 13.70
CA PRO A 68 -12.55 -2.09 14.72
C PRO A 68 -12.20 -3.48 14.15
N ASP A 69 -11.40 -4.28 14.86
CA ASP A 69 -10.98 -5.61 14.37
C ASP A 69 -12.16 -6.55 14.13
N LEU A 70 -13.30 -6.30 14.78
CA LEU A 70 -14.58 -6.95 14.49
C LEU A 70 -15.01 -6.82 13.02
N VAL A 71 -14.74 -5.70 12.35
CA VAL A 71 -14.99 -5.52 10.91
C VAL A 71 -14.08 -6.45 10.09
N VAL A 72 -12.80 -6.54 10.47
CA VAL A 72 -11.81 -7.38 9.79
C VAL A 72 -12.12 -8.87 9.99
N HIS A 73 -12.46 -9.27 11.21
CA HIS A 73 -12.93 -10.63 11.52
C HIS A 73 -14.17 -11.00 10.71
N ARG A 74 -15.11 -10.07 10.50
CA ARG A 74 -16.29 -10.30 9.66
C ARG A 74 -15.96 -10.44 8.18
N LEU A 75 -15.01 -9.67 7.63
CA LEU A 75 -14.54 -9.88 6.27
C LEU A 75 -13.84 -11.24 6.08
N HIS A 76 -13.09 -11.71 7.08
CA HIS A 76 -12.57 -13.08 7.08
C HIS A 76 -13.70 -14.13 7.18
N ALA A 77 -14.73 -13.90 8.00
CA ALA A 77 -15.88 -14.79 8.09
C ALA A 77 -16.67 -14.88 6.77
N VAL A 78 -16.98 -13.74 6.14
CA VAL A 78 -17.59 -13.66 4.80
C VAL A 78 -16.79 -14.46 3.79
N ARG A 79 -15.46 -14.28 3.78
CA ARG A 79 -14.56 -15.04 2.90
C ARG A 79 -14.59 -16.54 3.16
N SER A 80 -14.63 -16.96 4.43
CA SER A 80 -14.73 -18.37 4.81
C SER A 80 -16.06 -19.00 4.43
N VAL A 81 -17.18 -18.29 4.62
CA VAL A 81 -18.54 -18.77 4.26
C VAL A 81 -18.74 -18.84 2.73
N LEU A 82 -18.08 -17.96 1.97
CA LEU A 82 -18.06 -18.01 0.51
C LEU A 82 -16.97 -18.97 -0.06
N GLU A 83 -16.22 -19.67 0.81
CA GLU A 83 -15.09 -20.56 0.48
C GLU A 83 -14.09 -19.96 -0.53
N SER A 84 -13.94 -18.62 -0.54
CA SER A 84 -13.39 -17.90 -1.68
C SER A 84 -11.91 -17.54 -1.52
N ASP A 85 -11.12 -17.88 -2.53
CA ASP A 85 -9.75 -17.40 -2.70
C ASP A 85 -9.68 -16.02 -3.40
N ARG A 86 -10.80 -15.54 -3.97
CA ARG A 86 -10.90 -14.33 -4.79
C ARG A 86 -11.12 -13.03 -4.02
N ILE A 87 -10.99 -13.07 -2.68
CA ILE A 87 -11.10 -11.91 -1.79
C ILE A 87 -9.74 -11.65 -1.11
N ALA A 88 -9.09 -10.54 -1.51
CA ALA A 88 -7.96 -9.97 -0.78
C ALA A 88 -8.48 -9.00 0.29
N ILE A 89 -7.96 -9.11 1.52
CA ILE A 89 -8.28 -8.21 2.63
C ILE A 89 -6.97 -7.54 3.04
N LEU A 90 -6.87 -6.23 2.80
CA LEU A 90 -5.64 -5.47 2.99
C LEU A 90 -5.82 -4.42 4.10
N ARG A 91 -4.89 -4.38 5.05
CA ARG A 91 -4.73 -3.30 6.04
C ARG A 91 -3.37 -2.62 5.81
N PRO A 92 -3.26 -1.64 4.90
CA PRO A 92 -2.06 -0.83 4.80
C PRO A 92 -1.91 0.06 6.04
N GLU A 93 -0.70 0.18 6.57
CA GLU A 93 -0.37 1.10 7.67
C GLU A 93 -0.24 2.55 7.15
N LEU A 94 -1.37 3.08 6.64
CA LEU A 94 -1.53 4.43 6.14
C LEU A 94 -2.57 5.18 6.98
N PRO A 95 -2.38 6.50 7.20
CA PRO A 95 -3.46 7.39 7.63
C PRO A 95 -4.68 7.28 6.70
N PRO A 96 -5.92 7.43 7.19
CA PRO A 96 -7.13 7.20 6.39
C PRO A 96 -7.22 8.01 5.07
N LEU A 97 -6.71 9.25 5.01
CA LEU A 97 -6.64 10.01 3.76
C LEU A 97 -5.55 9.45 2.83
N GLY A 98 -4.42 9.01 3.38
CA GLY A 98 -3.39 8.26 2.64
C GLY A 98 -3.95 6.96 2.05
N LEU A 99 -4.79 6.25 2.80
CA LEU A 99 -5.49 5.06 2.30
C LEU A 99 -6.52 5.41 1.23
N ALA A 100 -7.26 6.52 1.36
CA ALA A 100 -8.18 7.01 0.33
C ALA A 100 -7.46 7.36 -0.99
N VAL A 101 -6.23 7.90 -0.90
CA VAL A 101 -5.35 8.11 -2.07
C VAL A 101 -4.86 6.77 -2.65
N LEU A 102 -4.48 5.79 -1.82
CA LEU A 102 -4.13 4.45 -2.30
C LEU A 102 -5.30 3.76 -3.02
N VAL A 103 -6.52 3.87 -2.48
CA VAL A 103 -7.76 3.39 -3.11
C VAL A 103 -7.95 4.01 -4.48
N LEU A 104 -7.74 5.33 -4.63
CA LEU A 104 -7.80 6.01 -5.94
C LEU A 104 -6.76 5.46 -6.92
N GLN A 105 -5.49 5.33 -6.51
CA GLN A 105 -4.42 4.80 -7.35
C GLN A 105 -4.68 3.35 -7.80
N LEU A 106 -5.16 2.49 -6.89
CA LEU A 106 -5.51 1.11 -7.23
C LEU A 106 -6.69 1.04 -8.21
N ARG A 107 -7.72 1.88 -8.04
CA ARG A 107 -8.84 1.98 -9.00
C ARG A 107 -8.36 2.41 -10.38
N GLN A 108 -7.46 3.39 -10.47
CA GLN A 108 -6.83 3.76 -11.75
C GLN A 108 -6.11 2.56 -12.38
N LEU A 109 -5.34 1.81 -11.60
CA LEU A 109 -4.62 0.63 -12.08
C LEU A 109 -5.53 -0.57 -12.45
N THR A 110 -6.78 -0.65 -12.00
CA THR A 110 -7.74 -1.65 -12.52
C THR A 110 -8.10 -1.45 -14.00
N MET A 111 -7.79 -0.28 -14.58
CA MET A 111 -7.94 0.00 -16.01
C MET A 111 -6.73 -0.48 -16.85
N CYS A 112 -5.70 -1.03 -16.20
CA CYS A 112 -4.47 -1.53 -16.83
C CYS A 112 -4.45 -3.06 -16.90
N ASP A 113 -3.51 -3.65 -17.66
CA ASP A 113 -3.39 -5.09 -17.89
C ASP A 113 -2.75 -5.88 -16.72
N PHE A 114 -3.01 -5.46 -15.48
CA PHE A 114 -2.56 -6.18 -14.29
C PHE A 114 -3.51 -7.32 -13.89
N SER A 115 -2.92 -8.42 -13.43
CA SER A 115 -3.66 -9.50 -12.79
C SER A 115 -4.06 -9.13 -11.35
N PRO A 116 -5.11 -9.76 -10.77
CA PRO A 116 -5.64 -9.37 -9.46
C PRO A 116 -4.57 -9.43 -8.36
N GLY A 117 -3.74 -10.48 -8.37
CA GLY A 117 -2.66 -10.67 -7.38
C GLY A 117 -1.56 -9.62 -7.47
N VAL A 118 -1.23 -9.13 -8.68
CA VAL A 118 -0.32 -7.99 -8.87
C VAL A 118 -0.94 -6.70 -8.34
N LEU A 119 -2.22 -6.43 -8.62
CA LEU A 119 -2.95 -5.27 -8.07
C LEU A 119 -2.99 -5.28 -6.52
N ALA A 120 -3.34 -6.43 -5.92
CA ALA A 120 -3.40 -6.57 -4.47
C ALA A 120 -2.02 -6.42 -3.79
N SER A 121 -0.95 -6.82 -4.48
CA SER A 121 0.43 -6.69 -3.96
C SER A 121 1.01 -5.29 -4.19
N ALA A 122 0.64 -4.64 -5.30
CA ALA A 122 0.98 -3.25 -5.61
C ALA A 122 0.50 -2.27 -4.54
N ALA A 123 -0.57 -2.58 -3.81
CA ALA A 123 -1.04 -1.80 -2.66
C ALA A 123 0.08 -1.51 -1.63
N ARG A 124 0.99 -2.46 -1.40
CA ARG A 124 2.14 -2.28 -0.49
C ARG A 124 3.25 -1.45 -1.14
N LEU A 125 3.56 -1.69 -2.42
CA LEU A 125 4.53 -0.89 -3.17
C LEU A 125 4.14 0.60 -3.18
N LEU A 126 2.89 0.90 -3.54
CA LEU A 126 2.37 2.25 -3.68
C LEU A 126 2.28 3.00 -2.35
N ALA A 127 2.05 2.31 -1.23
CA ALA A 127 2.10 2.93 0.11
C ALA A 127 3.45 3.62 0.41
N HIS A 128 4.57 3.11 -0.13
CA HIS A 128 5.88 3.75 0.00
C HIS A 128 6.04 5.03 -0.85
N TYR A 129 5.13 5.30 -1.80
CA TYR A 129 5.08 6.52 -2.62
C TYR A 129 3.99 7.50 -2.15
N ILE A 130 3.34 7.23 -1.01
CA ILE A 130 2.31 8.08 -0.40
C ILE A 130 2.91 8.78 0.84
N TYR A 131 3.08 10.09 0.74
CA TYR A 131 3.53 10.98 1.81
C TYR A 131 2.31 11.46 2.60
N ALA A 132 1.90 10.71 3.63
CA ALA A 132 0.69 10.98 4.41
C ALA A 132 1.01 11.40 5.84
N GLY A 133 0.28 12.42 6.31
CA GLY A 133 0.56 13.13 7.54
C GLY A 133 -0.61 14.00 8.01
N ALA A 134 -0.43 14.72 9.12
CA ALA A 134 -1.43 15.63 9.66
C ALA A 134 -0.82 16.80 10.43
N VAL A 135 -1.54 17.93 10.46
CA VAL A 135 -1.35 18.99 11.45
C VAL A 135 -2.24 18.69 12.64
N LEU A 136 -1.63 18.50 13.82
CA LEU A 136 -2.27 18.08 15.05
C LEU A 136 -2.14 19.14 16.16
N GLY A 137 -3.23 19.38 16.88
CA GLY A 137 -3.26 20.26 18.06
C GLY A 137 -2.77 19.59 19.36
N SER A 138 -2.38 18.32 19.31
CA SER A 138 -1.65 17.60 20.36
C SER A 138 -1.10 16.28 19.81
N VAL A 139 -0.01 15.78 20.41
CA VAL A 139 0.61 14.46 20.10
C VAL A 139 0.72 13.57 21.35
N ALA A 140 -0.01 13.91 22.43
CA ALA A 140 0.12 13.26 23.74
C ALA A 140 -0.33 11.78 23.82
N ARG A 141 -0.91 11.24 22.73
CA ARG A 141 -1.39 9.85 22.60
C ARG A 141 -1.05 9.23 21.24
N LEU A 142 -0.08 9.81 20.52
CA LEU A 142 0.24 9.39 19.16
C LEU A 142 1.22 8.22 19.17
N ASP A 143 0.72 7.04 19.51
CA ASP A 143 1.54 5.83 19.73
C ASP A 143 2.04 5.20 18.42
N ARG A 144 1.45 5.59 17.28
CA ARG A 144 1.69 5.00 15.94
C ARG A 144 2.83 5.64 15.16
N VAL A 145 3.26 6.84 15.55
CA VAL A 145 4.42 7.52 14.98
C VAL A 145 5.50 7.55 16.05
N PRO A 146 6.71 6.98 15.80
CA PRO A 146 7.79 6.98 16.78
C PRO A 146 8.32 8.39 17.04
N VAL A 147 7.67 9.11 17.96
CA VAL A 147 8.07 10.45 18.40
C VAL A 147 9.10 10.32 19.54
N SER A 148 10.06 11.25 19.57
CA SER A 148 10.99 11.35 20.70
C SER A 148 10.26 11.72 22.00
N LEU A 149 10.68 11.14 23.13
CA LEU A 149 10.08 11.40 24.45
C LEU A 149 10.04 12.91 24.82
N THR A 150 11.00 13.68 24.33
CA THR A 150 11.05 15.14 24.47
C THR A 150 9.92 15.88 23.74
N SER A 151 9.30 15.28 22.72
CA SER A 151 8.13 15.81 22.01
C SER A 151 6.83 15.61 22.79
N HIS A 152 6.65 14.45 23.44
CA HIS A 152 5.50 14.25 24.35
C HIS A 152 5.50 15.28 25.49
N ALA A 153 6.64 15.50 26.15
CA ALA A 153 6.77 16.49 27.23
C ALA A 153 6.44 17.93 26.77
N LYS A 154 6.80 18.29 25.53
CA LYS A 154 6.52 19.62 24.97
C LYS A 154 5.08 19.79 24.45
N SER A 155 4.32 18.71 24.28
CA SER A 155 2.92 18.75 23.82
C SER A 155 1.92 19.28 24.86
N TRP A 156 2.38 19.58 26.07
CA TRP A 156 1.58 20.17 27.16
C TRP A 156 1.55 21.71 27.12
N MET A 157 2.29 22.35 26.20
CA MET A 157 2.26 23.80 26.03
C MET A 157 0.97 24.26 25.30
N PRO A 158 0.17 25.18 25.88
CA PRO A 158 -1.00 25.72 25.20
C PRO A 158 -0.66 26.34 23.84
N GLY A 159 -1.50 26.08 22.84
CA GLY A 159 -1.32 26.61 21.47
C GLY A 159 -0.22 25.92 20.63
N ALA A 160 0.44 24.87 21.13
CA ALA A 160 1.41 24.13 20.33
C ALA A 160 0.72 23.27 19.25
N GLN A 161 0.95 23.60 17.98
CA GLN A 161 0.62 22.76 16.83
C GLN A 161 1.86 21.98 16.36
N PHE A 162 1.62 20.77 15.86
CA PHE A 162 2.63 19.86 15.36
C PHE A 162 2.24 19.41 13.96
N ALA A 163 3.18 19.41 13.01
CA ALA A 163 3.01 18.67 11.76
C ALA A 163 3.74 17.33 11.89
N VAL A 164 3.05 16.26 11.52
CA VAL A 164 3.52 14.88 11.62
C VAL A 164 3.43 14.24 10.25
N LEU A 165 4.52 13.62 9.81
CA LEU A 165 4.53 12.65 8.71
C LEU A 165 4.42 11.25 9.33
N ALA A 166 3.57 10.39 8.79
CA ALA A 166 3.50 8.98 9.18
C ALA A 166 4.16 8.06 8.15
N THR A 167 3.97 8.35 6.86
CA THR A 167 4.57 7.60 5.74
C THR A 167 5.19 8.57 4.71
N PRO A 168 6.22 8.16 3.96
CA PRO A 168 6.88 6.85 3.99
C PRO A 168 7.95 6.71 5.09
N GLN A 169 8.33 7.79 5.76
CA GLN A 169 9.16 7.79 6.97
C GLN A 169 8.47 8.64 8.05
N PRO A 170 8.42 8.21 9.32
CA PRO A 170 7.75 8.99 10.35
C PRO A 170 8.59 10.19 10.82
N GLU A 171 7.99 11.38 10.82
CA GLU A 171 8.65 12.63 11.24
C GLU A 171 7.69 13.49 12.07
N LEU A 172 8.22 14.33 12.97
CA LEU A 172 7.43 15.31 13.72
C LEU A 172 8.20 16.63 13.82
N VAL A 173 7.54 17.72 13.46
CA VAL A 173 8.01 19.09 13.70
C VAL A 173 6.95 19.93 14.40
N ARG A 174 7.38 20.89 15.24
CA ARG A 174 6.48 21.85 15.88
C ARG A 174 6.33 23.06 14.95
N LEU A 175 5.09 23.49 14.68
CA LEU A 175 4.84 24.61 13.76
C LEU A 175 5.16 25.98 14.37
N ALA A 176 5.06 26.11 15.69
CA ALA A 176 5.47 27.30 16.44
C ALA A 176 6.87 27.07 17.06
N GLY A 177 7.90 27.69 16.47
CA GLY A 177 9.29 27.59 16.92
C GLY A 177 10.18 28.69 16.32
N PRO A 178 11.47 28.76 16.73
CA PRO A 178 12.43 29.73 16.18
C PRO A 178 12.96 29.35 14.78
N GLU A 179 12.86 28.06 14.41
CA GLU A 179 13.24 27.54 13.11
C GLU A 179 11.99 27.28 12.25
N PRO A 180 12.05 27.49 10.92
CA PRO A 180 10.92 27.21 10.04
C PRO A 180 10.64 25.70 9.98
N PRO A 181 9.40 25.24 10.27
CA PRO A 181 9.05 23.82 10.25
C PRO A 181 9.19 23.23 8.83
N ARG A 182 9.86 22.09 8.72
CA ARG A 182 10.10 21.35 7.46
C ARG A 182 9.90 19.85 7.69
N LEU A 183 9.16 19.20 6.79
CA LEU A 183 9.07 17.75 6.68
C LEU A 183 9.75 17.32 5.37
N SER A 184 10.39 16.15 5.35
CA SER A 184 11.01 15.59 4.14
C SER A 184 9.96 15.39 3.05
N GLY A 185 10.24 15.91 1.85
CA GLY A 185 9.32 15.86 0.72
C GLY A 185 9.61 14.74 -0.29
N PRO A 186 8.65 14.41 -1.15
CA PRO A 186 8.86 13.47 -2.24
C PRO A 186 9.89 14.00 -3.25
N ALA A 187 10.83 13.15 -3.66
CA ALA A 187 11.78 13.44 -4.74
C ALA A 187 11.18 13.26 -6.15
N PHE A 188 9.85 13.36 -6.27
CA PHE A 188 9.07 13.09 -7.48
C PHE A 188 7.80 13.94 -7.51
N GLY A 189 7.26 14.18 -8.72
CA GLY A 189 6.05 14.97 -8.90
C GLY A 189 4.84 14.32 -8.22
N THR A 190 4.20 15.07 -7.32
CA THR A 190 3.01 14.63 -6.58
C THR A 190 1.84 15.59 -6.72
N ARG A 191 0.62 15.09 -6.50
CA ARG A 191 -0.56 15.91 -6.15
C ARG A 191 -0.84 15.73 -4.67
N MET A 192 -1.20 16.80 -3.98
CA MET A 192 -1.61 16.76 -2.58
C MET A 192 -3.14 16.70 -2.48
N TYR A 193 -3.63 15.82 -1.62
CA TYR A 193 -4.99 15.83 -1.10
C TYR A 193 -4.92 16.28 0.36
N TYR A 194 -5.86 17.09 0.82
CA TYR A 194 -5.94 17.52 2.21
C TYR A 194 -7.38 17.56 2.70
N ALA A 195 -7.58 17.50 4.01
CA ALA A 195 -8.89 17.51 4.63
C ALA A 195 -8.90 18.31 5.93
N ALA A 196 -9.73 19.34 5.99
CA ALA A 196 -9.93 20.14 7.20
C ALA A 196 -10.71 19.35 8.27
N GLY A 197 -10.20 19.36 9.50
CA GLY A 197 -10.92 18.94 10.70
C GLY A 197 -11.21 20.14 11.60
N GLN A 198 -10.53 20.22 12.75
CA GLN A 198 -10.56 21.38 13.64
C GLN A 198 -9.19 22.07 13.75
N GLN A 199 -8.34 21.93 12.73
CA GLN A 199 -7.10 22.69 12.56
C GLN A 199 -7.12 23.43 11.21
N PRO A 200 -6.53 24.64 11.12
CA PRO A 200 -6.38 25.34 9.84
C PRO A 200 -5.52 24.54 8.86
N THR A 201 -5.84 24.63 7.58
CA THR A 201 -5.11 24.01 6.48
C THR A 201 -4.01 24.92 5.89
N ASP A 202 -3.91 26.17 6.35
CA ASP A 202 -3.02 27.22 5.80
C ASP A 202 -1.55 26.81 5.73
N TRP A 203 -1.05 26.04 6.70
CA TRP A 203 0.32 25.53 6.66
C TRP A 203 0.50 24.42 5.62
N ILE A 204 -0.52 23.57 5.43
CA ILE A 204 -0.51 22.49 4.43
C ILE A 204 -0.51 23.11 3.02
N THR A 205 -1.42 24.05 2.76
CA THR A 205 -1.60 24.66 1.43
C THR A 205 -0.60 25.77 1.12
N GLY A 206 -0.23 26.59 2.11
CA GLY A 206 0.64 27.76 1.95
C GLY A 206 2.11 27.54 2.28
N THR A 207 2.48 26.46 2.98
CA THR A 207 3.91 26.15 3.29
C THR A 207 4.34 24.79 2.77
N LEU A 208 3.63 23.71 3.13
CA LEU A 208 4.03 22.33 2.79
C LEU A 208 3.92 22.05 1.29
N ALA A 209 2.78 22.34 0.68
CA ALA A 209 2.55 22.13 -0.75
C ALA A 209 3.58 22.86 -1.66
N PRO A 210 3.91 24.15 -1.44
CA PRO A 210 5.01 24.81 -2.14
C PRO A 210 6.39 24.20 -1.86
N ALA A 211 6.70 23.86 -0.59
CA ALA A 211 8.00 23.28 -0.22
C ALA A 211 8.24 21.89 -0.85
N TRP A 212 7.17 21.13 -1.07
CA TRP A 212 7.17 19.83 -1.75
C TRP A 212 6.94 19.93 -3.26
N GLN A 213 6.84 21.15 -3.82
CA GLN A 213 6.64 21.41 -5.25
C GLN A 213 5.47 20.63 -5.88
N VAL A 214 4.37 20.48 -5.12
CA VAL A 214 3.23 19.66 -5.58
C VAL A 214 2.53 20.29 -6.78
N GLN A 215 2.10 19.48 -7.73
CA GLN A 215 1.43 19.87 -8.98
C GLN A 215 0.02 20.45 -8.78
N GLY A 216 -0.46 20.47 -7.53
CA GLY A 216 -1.77 20.98 -7.12
C GLY A 216 -2.17 20.40 -5.77
N ALA A 217 -3.04 21.11 -5.07
CA ALA A 217 -3.63 20.70 -3.79
C ALA A 217 -5.16 20.64 -3.93
N VAL A 218 -5.78 19.56 -3.46
CA VAL A 218 -7.23 19.30 -3.57
C VAL A 218 -7.81 19.11 -2.17
N GLU A 219 -8.82 19.90 -1.81
CA GLU A 219 -9.57 19.67 -0.57
C GLU A 219 -10.52 18.47 -0.71
N THR A 220 -10.63 17.69 0.36
CA THR A 220 -11.40 16.45 0.45
C THR A 220 -12.13 16.41 1.79
N ARG A 221 -13.20 15.59 1.87
CA ARG A 221 -13.87 15.32 3.14
C ARG A 221 -12.92 14.55 4.06
N LEU A 222 -12.80 14.97 5.32
CA LEU A 222 -12.02 14.23 6.30
C LEU A 222 -12.65 12.85 6.58
N PRO A 223 -11.90 11.74 6.48
CA PRO A 223 -12.40 10.43 6.86
C PRO A 223 -12.76 10.34 8.35
N ALA A 224 -13.86 9.67 8.67
CA ALA A 224 -14.37 9.53 10.04
C ALA A 224 -13.34 8.86 10.97
N GLU A 225 -12.58 7.90 10.44
CA GLU A 225 -11.54 7.15 11.15
C GLU A 225 -10.28 7.98 11.47
N SER A 226 -10.06 9.15 10.84
CA SER A 226 -8.85 9.97 11.06
C SER A 226 -8.66 10.36 12.52
N GLY A 227 -9.74 10.72 13.23
CA GLY A 227 -9.66 11.07 14.66
C GLY A 227 -9.22 9.89 15.55
N ARG A 228 -9.47 8.65 15.12
CA ARG A 228 -9.06 7.41 15.80
C ARG A 228 -7.66 6.97 15.40
N TRP A 229 -7.25 7.22 14.16
CA TRP A 229 -5.88 6.97 13.71
C TRP A 229 -4.87 7.89 14.39
N TRP A 230 -5.13 9.20 14.38
CA TRP A 230 -4.25 10.22 14.98
C TRP A 230 -4.42 10.36 16.51
N ALA A 231 -5.31 9.59 17.13
CA ALA A 231 -5.61 9.60 18.57
C ALA A 231 -6.05 10.97 19.15
N THR A 232 -6.46 11.91 18.28
CA THR A 232 -6.95 13.25 18.65
C THR A 232 -8.46 13.32 18.89
N GLY A 233 -9.22 12.34 18.40
CA GLY A 233 -10.68 12.35 18.40
C GLY A 233 -11.34 11.64 19.58
N LYS A 234 -12.67 11.77 19.63
CA LYS A 234 -13.60 10.93 20.38
C LYS A 234 -14.67 10.41 19.39
N PRO A 235 -15.46 9.37 19.72
CA PRO A 235 -16.63 9.01 18.92
C PRO A 235 -17.51 10.26 18.66
N GLY A 236 -17.84 10.51 17.39
CA GLY A 236 -18.60 11.70 16.95
C GLY A 236 -17.82 13.02 16.89
N ASN A 237 -16.51 13.06 17.17
CA ASN A 237 -15.70 14.27 17.08
C ASN A 237 -14.25 13.94 16.63
N PRO A 238 -13.83 14.29 15.40
CA PRO A 238 -12.49 13.96 14.89
C PRO A 238 -11.34 14.64 15.67
N GLY A 239 -11.66 15.69 16.44
CA GLY A 239 -10.72 16.43 17.26
C GLY A 239 -9.86 17.42 16.46
N LYS A 240 -8.82 17.93 17.11
CA LYS A 240 -7.92 18.95 16.57
C LYS A 240 -6.89 18.34 15.62
N LEU A 241 -7.34 18.00 14.42
CA LEU A 241 -6.47 17.62 13.29
C LEU A 241 -6.87 18.33 11.98
N ALA A 242 -5.95 18.37 11.03
CA ALA A 242 -6.18 18.50 9.59
C ALA A 242 -5.21 17.52 8.89
N GLU A 243 -5.72 16.68 7.98
CA GLU A 243 -4.93 15.58 7.37
C GLU A 243 -4.47 15.95 5.96
N PHE A 244 -3.33 15.39 5.52
CA PHE A 244 -2.82 15.52 4.15
C PHE A 244 -2.22 14.20 3.64
N ALA A 245 -2.28 14.01 2.33
CA ALA A 245 -1.61 12.92 1.62
C ALA A 245 -1.13 13.41 0.24
N ALA A 246 0.17 13.36 -0.01
CA ALA A 246 0.76 13.66 -1.32
C ALA A 246 1.24 12.38 -1.99
N ALA A 247 0.87 12.19 -3.27
CA ALA A 247 1.22 10.97 -4.01
C ALA A 247 1.31 11.23 -5.52
N ILE A 248 1.87 10.26 -6.26
CA ILE A 248 2.01 10.28 -7.72
C ILE A 248 0.60 10.33 -8.37
N PRO A 249 0.29 11.33 -9.22
CA PRO A 249 -1.04 11.48 -9.83
C PRO A 249 -1.15 10.90 -11.24
N ASP A 250 -0.03 10.56 -11.89
CA ASP A 250 0.01 10.05 -13.26
C ASP A 250 -0.06 8.51 -13.28
N ILE A 251 -1.16 7.99 -13.84
CA ILE A 251 -1.38 6.56 -14.07
C ILE A 251 -0.24 5.90 -14.87
N SER A 252 0.42 6.63 -15.77
CA SER A 252 1.54 6.14 -16.56
C SER A 252 2.75 5.82 -15.68
N VAL A 253 3.03 6.69 -14.69
CA VAL A 253 4.11 6.49 -13.72
C VAL A 253 3.76 5.37 -12.73
N LEU A 254 2.51 5.31 -12.27
CA LEU A 254 2.01 4.21 -11.43
C LEU A 254 2.12 2.86 -12.15
N TYR A 255 1.76 2.81 -13.43
CA TYR A 255 1.91 1.63 -14.29
C TYR A 255 3.39 1.21 -14.42
N GLN A 256 4.29 2.15 -14.73
CA GLN A 256 5.72 1.85 -14.86
C GLN A 256 6.31 1.35 -13.53
N LEU A 257 5.95 1.93 -12.39
CA LEU A 257 6.37 1.43 -11.07
C LEU A 257 5.94 -0.03 -10.86
N VAL A 258 4.65 -0.35 -11.02
CA VAL A 258 4.12 -1.71 -10.78
C VAL A 258 4.65 -2.73 -11.80
N SER A 259 4.75 -2.34 -13.08
CA SER A 259 5.23 -3.24 -14.16
C SER A 259 6.75 -3.48 -14.14
N SER A 260 7.53 -2.57 -13.55
CA SER A 260 8.99 -2.73 -13.42
C SER A 260 9.44 -3.78 -12.40
N VAL A 261 8.56 -4.16 -11.46
CA VAL A 261 8.87 -5.16 -10.43
C VAL A 261 8.70 -6.58 -10.98
N ARG A 262 9.63 -7.47 -10.62
CA ARG A 262 9.58 -8.89 -10.98
C ARG A 262 8.25 -9.51 -10.53
N ARG A 263 7.49 -10.06 -11.48
CA ARG A 263 6.28 -10.85 -11.23
C ARG A 263 6.66 -12.31 -10.96
N GLU A 264 6.00 -12.93 -9.98
CA GLU A 264 6.20 -14.34 -9.63
C GLU A 264 4.85 -15.00 -9.31
N ALA A 265 4.69 -16.28 -9.65
CA ALA A 265 3.46 -17.02 -9.34
C ALA A 265 3.45 -17.45 -7.85
N CYS A 266 2.34 -17.25 -7.16
CA CYS A 266 2.18 -17.70 -5.79
C CYS A 266 2.24 -19.24 -5.72
N HIS A 267 3.14 -19.79 -4.90
CA HIS A 267 3.31 -21.23 -4.71
C HIS A 267 2.06 -21.94 -4.11
N TRP A 268 1.06 -21.19 -3.64
CA TRP A 268 -0.15 -21.72 -3.01
C TRP A 268 -1.40 -21.58 -3.89
N CYS A 269 -1.71 -20.38 -4.38
CA CYS A 269 -2.91 -20.12 -5.20
C CYS A 269 -2.64 -19.83 -6.69
N GLY A 270 -1.40 -19.94 -7.16
CA GLY A 270 -1.03 -19.75 -8.56
C GLY A 270 -1.10 -18.32 -9.12
N LEU A 271 -1.81 -17.38 -8.45
CA LEU A 271 -1.89 -15.98 -8.86
C LEU A 271 -0.50 -15.33 -8.95
N GLU A 272 -0.25 -14.58 -10.03
CA GLU A 272 0.90 -13.67 -10.09
C GLU A 272 0.86 -12.65 -8.94
N LEU A 273 2.02 -12.34 -8.38
CA LEU A 273 2.22 -11.28 -7.39
C LEU A 273 3.52 -10.52 -7.67
N ILE A 274 3.74 -9.43 -6.93
CA ILE A 274 5.01 -8.72 -6.84
C ILE A 274 5.41 -8.57 -5.37
N GLY A 275 6.71 -8.67 -5.06
CA GLY A 275 7.21 -8.64 -3.69
C GLY A 275 7.14 -10.00 -2.96
N ASP A 276 7.07 -9.97 -1.64
CA ASP A 276 7.36 -11.08 -0.72
C ASP A 276 6.13 -11.85 -0.19
N ARG A 277 4.89 -11.44 -0.51
CA ARG A 277 3.67 -12.09 0.01
C ARG A 277 2.44 -11.83 -0.86
N CYS A 278 1.67 -12.88 -1.15
CA CYS A 278 0.44 -12.78 -1.94
C CYS A 278 -0.68 -12.07 -1.18
N GLY A 279 -1.31 -11.05 -1.78
CA GLY A 279 -2.44 -10.33 -1.19
C GLY A 279 -3.73 -11.14 -0.98
N PHE A 280 -3.90 -12.29 -1.64
CA PHE A 280 -5.09 -13.14 -1.52
C PHE A 280 -4.92 -14.25 -0.49
N CYS A 281 -3.96 -15.16 -0.66
CA CYS A 281 -3.78 -16.29 0.27
C CYS A 281 -2.86 -16.00 1.46
N ALA A 282 -2.25 -14.80 1.52
CA ALA A 282 -1.24 -14.41 2.51
C ALA A 282 0.01 -15.30 2.59
N ALA A 283 0.16 -16.29 1.70
CA ALA A 283 1.38 -17.09 1.58
C ALA A 283 2.58 -16.19 1.19
N PRO A 284 3.75 -16.39 1.82
CA PRO A 284 4.97 -15.69 1.41
C PRO A 284 5.38 -16.13 0.01
N LEU A 285 6.24 -15.35 -0.64
CA LEU A 285 7.05 -15.85 -1.74
C LEU A 285 8.01 -16.91 -1.17
N ALA A 286 8.26 -17.99 -1.91
CA ALA A 286 9.23 -18.99 -1.48
C ALA A 286 10.64 -18.38 -1.52
N ASP A 287 11.46 -18.65 -0.50
CA ASP A 287 12.87 -18.27 -0.52
C ASP A 287 13.57 -18.85 -1.76
N PRO A 288 14.47 -18.09 -2.43
CA PRO A 288 15.24 -18.63 -3.54
C PRO A 288 16.03 -19.85 -3.05
N PRO A 289 16.04 -20.97 -3.80
CA PRO A 289 16.65 -22.21 -3.34
C PRO A 289 18.12 -21.97 -3.00
N ALA A 290 18.50 -22.30 -1.77
CA ALA A 290 19.83 -22.03 -1.24
C ALA A 290 20.90 -22.57 -2.21
N PRO A 291 21.96 -21.78 -2.52
CA PRO A 291 22.94 -22.16 -3.53
C PRO A 291 23.56 -23.50 -3.14
N ALA A 292 23.36 -24.51 -4.01
CA ALA A 292 23.59 -25.91 -3.69
C ALA A 292 24.99 -26.09 -3.05
N ALA A 293 24.99 -26.56 -1.81
CA ALA A 293 26.22 -26.73 -1.05
C ALA A 293 27.19 -27.61 -1.86
N LYS A 294 28.37 -27.06 -2.20
CA LYS A 294 29.39 -27.81 -2.93
C LYS A 294 29.64 -29.12 -2.17
N PRO A 295 29.57 -30.29 -2.82
CA PRO A 295 29.82 -31.56 -2.14
C PRO A 295 31.20 -31.48 -1.47
N PRO A 296 31.34 -31.93 -0.21
CA PRO A 296 32.58 -31.80 0.53
C PRO A 296 33.71 -32.45 -0.27
N GLY A 297 34.72 -31.66 -0.64
CA GLY A 297 35.75 -32.05 -1.58
C GLY A 297 36.49 -33.30 -1.09
N GLY A 298 36.21 -34.43 -1.72
CA GLY A 298 36.73 -35.73 -1.32
C GLY A 298 38.27 -35.73 -1.35
N ARG A 299 38.90 -35.69 -0.18
CA ARG A 299 40.33 -35.99 -0.05
C ARG A 299 40.52 -37.44 -0.47
N GLY A 300 41.17 -37.63 -1.62
CA GLY A 300 41.29 -38.95 -2.23
C GLY A 300 42.07 -39.93 -1.36
N SER A 301 41.62 -41.17 -1.35
CA SER A 301 42.49 -42.33 -1.13
C SER A 301 42.47 -43.13 -2.43
N ALA A 302 43.63 -43.28 -3.06
CA ALA A 302 43.75 -43.93 -4.36
C ALA A 302 44.24 -45.37 -4.20
N LEU A 303 43.49 -46.33 -4.72
CA LEU A 303 43.96 -47.71 -4.92
C LEU A 303 43.16 -48.42 -6.04
N ALA A 304 43.88 -48.74 -7.11
CA ALA A 304 43.55 -49.52 -8.31
C ALA A 304 44.89 -50.12 -8.81
N PRO A 305 44.99 -51.03 -9.83
CA PRO A 305 44.01 -51.55 -10.79
C PRO A 305 43.63 -53.03 -10.47
N ALA A 306 43.02 -53.87 -11.32
CA ALA A 306 42.51 -53.79 -12.71
C ALA A 306 41.17 -54.60 -12.79
N THR A 307 40.53 -54.99 -13.91
CA THR A 307 40.70 -54.97 -15.39
C THR A 307 39.26 -55.11 -15.97
N GLY A 308 38.91 -54.93 -17.25
CA GLY A 308 39.60 -54.55 -18.49
C GLY A 308 38.61 -54.65 -19.68
N LEU A 309 38.95 -54.12 -20.86
CA LEU A 309 38.11 -53.98 -22.08
C LEU A 309 36.86 -53.08 -21.90
N ALA A 310 36.64 -51.95 -22.58
CA ALA A 310 37.05 -51.37 -23.88
C ALA A 310 36.12 -51.67 -25.08
N ALA A 311 35.30 -50.69 -25.42
CA ALA A 311 34.84 -50.35 -26.77
C ALA A 311 34.60 -48.83 -26.80
N ALA A 312 34.88 -48.14 -27.92
CA ALA A 312 34.88 -46.68 -27.98
C ALA A 312 34.21 -46.13 -29.23
N ALA A 313 33.53 -44.99 -29.08
CA ALA A 313 33.20 -44.07 -30.16
C ALA A 313 33.27 -42.65 -29.59
N ALA A 314 34.15 -41.82 -30.15
CA ALA A 314 34.31 -40.42 -29.75
C ALA A 314 33.80 -39.50 -30.85
N LEU A 315 33.41 -38.27 -30.50
CA LEU A 315 33.65 -37.09 -31.32
C LEU A 315 33.70 -35.83 -30.43
N ALA A 316 34.41 -34.82 -30.90
CA ALA A 316 34.93 -33.69 -30.09
C ALA A 316 34.08 -32.40 -30.27
N PRO A 317 34.27 -31.35 -29.45
CA PRO A 317 33.37 -30.21 -29.40
C PRO A 317 33.61 -29.18 -30.50
N VAL A 318 32.60 -28.34 -30.75
CA VAL A 318 32.70 -27.13 -31.59
C VAL A 318 32.67 -25.89 -30.68
N ALA A 319 33.63 -24.99 -30.88
CA ALA A 319 33.67 -23.70 -30.19
C ALA A 319 32.69 -22.70 -30.81
N GLY A 320 32.06 -21.85 -29.98
CA GLY A 320 31.30 -20.70 -30.47
C GLY A 320 32.16 -19.46 -30.70
N PRO A 321 31.66 -18.44 -31.41
CA PRO A 321 32.25 -17.11 -31.39
C PRO A 321 31.32 -16.01 -30.83
N ALA A 322 31.94 -15.11 -30.07
CA ALA A 322 31.73 -13.66 -29.97
C ALA A 322 30.31 -13.03 -29.90
N ARG A 323 30.17 -12.10 -28.94
CA ARG A 323 29.14 -11.06 -28.91
C ARG A 323 29.35 -10.08 -30.07
N ALA A 324 28.31 -9.76 -30.84
CA ALA A 324 28.31 -8.58 -31.71
C ALA A 324 27.91 -7.33 -30.91
N ALA A 325 28.48 -6.17 -31.24
CA ALA A 325 28.19 -4.89 -30.58
C ALA A 325 27.17 -4.04 -31.39
N LEU A 326 26.49 -3.11 -30.72
CA LEU A 326 25.63 -2.13 -31.38
C LEU A 326 26.48 -1.11 -32.18
N PRO A 327 26.06 -0.72 -33.40
CA PRO A 327 26.50 0.53 -34.01
C PRO A 327 25.81 1.74 -33.33
N PRO A 328 26.45 2.93 -33.30
CA PRO A 328 25.88 4.14 -32.72
C PRO A 328 24.80 4.77 -33.62
N ALA A 329 23.96 5.63 -33.04
CA ALA A 329 22.89 6.33 -33.74
C ALA A 329 23.41 7.43 -34.69
N ALA A 330 22.73 7.59 -35.83
CA ALA A 330 22.84 8.76 -36.70
C ALA A 330 21.55 9.59 -36.63
N ARG A 331 21.71 10.91 -36.50
CA ARG A 331 20.64 11.90 -36.71
C ARG A 331 20.76 12.49 -38.12
N PRO A 332 19.64 12.93 -38.70
CA PRO A 332 19.40 14.35 -38.93
C PRO A 332 18.63 14.99 -37.77
#